data_AF-A0A7S0I8E3-F1
#
_entry.id   AF-A0A7S0I8E3-F1
#
_cell.length_a   1.000
_cell.length_b   1.000
_cell.length_c   1.000
_cell.angle_alpha   90.00
_cell.angle_beta   90.00
_cell.angle_gamma   90.00
#
_symmetry.space_group_name_H-M   'P 1'
#
loop_
_entity.id
_entity.type
_entity.pdbx_description
1 polymer ?
#
loop_
_entity_poly.entity_id
_entity_poly.type
_entity_poly.pdbx_seq_one_letter_code
_entity_poly.pdbx_strand_id
1 'polypeptide(L)'
;EKAFAERDGLQADLDACTALSEVLERAFHWPSLDEEVAGVYWEAMTWPSVITEIVAECEQRVKELTKKFKKELKADKETLSEDCHSARFEYNEFIRLGDIDAVEERLVRVEEIDAHHEALKERQELYASRQEIFGERGTRPKHLAELVKDFEPYANIWKTCAEV
;
A
#
# COMPACT_ATOMS: atom_id res chain seq x y z
N GLU A 1 -19.81 -6.48 -6.98
CA GLU A 1 -21.20 -6.61 -7.46
C GLU A 1 -21.54 -5.63 -8.58
N LYS A 2 -21.39 -4.30 -8.40
CA LYS A 2 -21.65 -3.31 -9.48
C LYS A 2 -20.85 -3.55 -10.78
N ALA A 3 -19.55 -3.82 -10.68
CA ALA A 3 -18.71 -4.09 -11.86
C ALA A 3 -19.07 -5.39 -12.61
N PHE A 4 -19.61 -6.38 -11.90
CA PHE A 4 -20.11 -7.61 -12.53
C PHE A 4 -21.43 -7.34 -13.26
N ALA A 5 -22.32 -6.52 -12.66
CA ALA A 5 -23.56 -6.09 -13.30
C ALA A 5 -23.33 -5.22 -14.56
N GLU A 6 -22.33 -4.33 -14.55
CA GLU A 6 -21.94 -3.56 -15.74
C GLU A 6 -21.39 -4.44 -16.85
N ARG A 7 -20.54 -5.42 -16.51
CA ARG A 7 -20.02 -6.40 -17.48
C ARG A 7 -21.15 -7.21 -18.12
N ASP A 8 -22.10 -7.68 -17.30
CA ASP A 8 -23.21 -8.50 -17.79
C ASP A 8 -24.17 -7.67 -18.66
N GLY A 9 -24.31 -6.36 -18.39
CA GLY A 9 -25.03 -5.42 -19.25
C GLY A 9 -24.35 -5.21 -20.61
N LEU A 10 -23.02 -5.01 -20.61
CA LEU A 10 -22.25 -4.86 -21.85
C LEU A 10 -22.28 -6.12 -22.71
N GLN A 11 -22.32 -7.31 -22.10
CA GLN A 11 -22.48 -8.58 -22.83
C GLN A 11 -23.85 -8.66 -23.51
N ALA A 12 -24.92 -8.24 -22.83
CA ALA A 12 -26.26 -8.21 -23.41
C ALA A 12 -26.36 -7.24 -24.60
N ASP A 13 -25.70 -6.09 -24.53
CA ASP A 13 -25.64 -5.13 -25.63
C ASP A 13 -24.86 -5.69 -26.83
N LEU A 14 -23.76 -6.42 -26.59
CA LEU A 14 -22.98 -7.10 -27.63
C LEU A 14 -23.81 -8.19 -28.33
N ASP A 15 -24.55 -8.99 -27.55
CA ASP A 15 -25.42 -10.04 -28.07
C ASP A 15 -26.57 -9.45 -28.93
N ALA A 16 -27.13 -8.31 -28.52
CA ALA A 16 -28.14 -7.59 -29.29
C ALA A 16 -27.60 -7.03 -30.61
N CYS A 17 -26.40 -6.43 -30.60
CA CYS A 17 -25.70 -5.97 -31.80
C CYS A 17 -25.37 -7.12 -32.77
N THR A 18 -24.98 -8.27 -32.22
CA THR A 18 -24.69 -9.49 -33.00
C THR A 18 -25.96 -10.00 -33.69
N ALA A 19 -27.06 -10.12 -32.95
CA ALA A 19 -28.35 -10.54 -33.50
C ALA A 19 -28.88 -9.58 -34.57
N LEU A 20 -28.71 -8.26 -34.36
CA LEU A 20 -29.07 -7.25 -35.36
C LEU A 20 -28.25 -7.43 -36.65
N SER A 21 -26.94 -7.65 -36.53
CA SER A 21 -26.04 -7.85 -37.68
C SER A 21 -26.38 -9.13 -38.44
N GLU A 22 -26.62 -10.25 -37.76
CA GLU A 22 -27.04 -11.51 -38.38
C GLU A 22 -28.36 -11.37 -39.16
N VAL A 23 -29.31 -10.59 -38.65
CA VAL A 23 -30.58 -10.29 -39.32
C VAL A 23 -30.35 -9.43 -40.56
N LEU A 24 -29.47 -8.42 -40.47
CA LEU A 24 -29.11 -7.57 -41.61
C LEU A 24 -28.39 -8.38 -42.71
N GLU A 25 -27.47 -9.27 -42.35
CA GLU A 25 -26.78 -10.17 -43.27
C GLU A 25 -27.73 -11.16 -43.97
N ARG A 26 -28.75 -11.67 -43.26
CA ARG A 26 -29.77 -12.57 -43.85
C ARG A 26 -30.80 -11.84 -44.71
N ALA A 27 -31.22 -10.64 -44.30
CA ALA A 27 -32.29 -9.91 -44.96
C ALA A 27 -31.81 -9.20 -46.24
N PHE A 28 -30.54 -8.80 -46.27
CA PHE A 28 -29.93 -8.13 -47.40
C PHE A 28 -28.71 -8.93 -47.85
N HIS A 29 -28.82 -9.66 -48.97
CA HIS A 29 -27.64 -10.08 -49.72
C HIS A 29 -26.88 -8.80 -50.13
N TRP A 30 -25.88 -8.45 -49.32
CA TRP A 30 -25.10 -7.21 -49.27
C TRP A 30 -25.26 -6.26 -50.48
N PRO A 31 -26.01 -5.16 -50.33
CA PRO A 31 -25.71 -3.90 -50.98
C PRO A 31 -25.17 -2.94 -49.92
N SER A 32 -23.84 -2.83 -49.86
CA SER A 32 -23.07 -1.75 -49.22
C SER A 32 -23.60 -1.27 -47.88
N LEU A 33 -23.31 -2.00 -46.80
CA LEU A 33 -23.14 -1.28 -45.54
C LEU A 33 -22.01 -0.26 -45.76
N ASP A 34 -22.24 0.97 -45.29
CA ASP A 34 -21.21 2.01 -45.32
C ASP A 34 -19.92 1.50 -44.68
N GLU A 35 -18.77 1.79 -45.28
CA GLU A 35 -17.48 1.19 -44.89
C GLU A 35 -17.12 1.55 -43.44
N GLU A 36 -17.55 2.73 -42.98
CA GLU A 36 -17.44 3.14 -41.58
C GLU A 36 -18.26 2.24 -40.64
N VAL A 37 -19.50 1.90 -40.99
CA VAL A 37 -20.39 1.06 -40.17
C VAL A 37 -19.87 -0.38 -40.12
N ALA A 38 -19.38 -0.91 -41.25
CA ALA A 38 -18.75 -2.22 -41.29
C ALA A 38 -17.45 -2.25 -40.47
N GLY A 39 -16.64 -1.19 -40.56
CA GLY A 39 -15.42 -1.03 -39.77
C GLY A 39 -15.70 -1.06 -38.27
N VAL A 40 -16.68 -0.26 -37.80
CA VAL A 40 -17.07 -0.22 -36.39
C VAL A 40 -17.58 -1.58 -35.89
N TYR A 41 -18.37 -2.30 -36.70
CA TYR A 41 -18.85 -3.64 -36.32
C TYR A 41 -17.71 -4.65 -36.16
N TRP A 42 -16.81 -4.72 -37.14
CA TRP A 42 -15.68 -5.65 -37.08
C TRP A 42 -14.69 -5.27 -35.98
N GLU A 43 -14.47 -3.99 -35.75
CA GLU A 43 -13.66 -3.50 -34.63
C GLU A 43 -14.30 -3.89 -33.28
N ALA A 44 -15.61 -3.61 -33.10
CA ALA A 44 -16.40 -4.02 -31.93
C ALA A 44 -16.30 -5.53 -31.65
N MET A 45 -16.33 -6.35 -32.70
CA MET A 45 -16.18 -7.81 -32.58
C MET A 45 -14.79 -8.26 -32.13
N THR A 46 -13.74 -7.46 -32.36
CA THR A 46 -12.38 -7.77 -31.91
C THR A 46 -12.09 -7.28 -30.49
N TRP A 47 -12.82 -6.29 -29.98
CA TRP A 47 -12.60 -5.74 -28.64
C TRP A 47 -12.67 -6.76 -27.50
N PRO A 48 -13.56 -7.77 -27.49
CA PRO A 48 -13.57 -8.80 -26.44
C PRO A 48 -12.24 -9.55 -26.29
N SER A 49 -11.58 -9.93 -27.40
CA SER A 49 -10.29 -10.61 -27.34
C SER A 49 -9.18 -9.66 -26.89
N VAL A 50 -9.17 -8.42 -27.40
CA VAL A 50 -8.22 -7.38 -27.00
C VAL A 50 -8.34 -7.06 -25.50
N ILE A 51 -9.56 -6.91 -24.99
CA ILE A 51 -9.83 -6.69 -23.57
C ILE A 51 -9.34 -7.87 -22.75
N THR A 52 -9.59 -9.10 -23.21
CA THR A 52 -9.12 -10.31 -22.51
C THR A 52 -7.59 -10.35 -22.41
N GLU A 53 -6.88 -9.99 -23.48
CA GLU A 53 -5.42 -9.88 -23.49
C GLU A 53 -4.92 -8.79 -22.53
N ILE A 54 -5.52 -7.60 -22.57
CA ILE A 54 -5.17 -6.48 -21.67
C ILE A 54 -5.42 -6.85 -20.21
N VAL A 55 -6.54 -7.51 -19.91
CA VAL A 55 -6.88 -7.97 -18.56
C VAL A 55 -5.85 -9.00 -18.09
N ALA A 56 -5.47 -9.97 -18.94
CA ALA A 56 -4.46 -10.96 -18.61
C ALA A 56 -3.08 -10.32 -18.34
N GLU A 57 -2.67 -9.34 -19.14
CA GLU A 57 -1.44 -8.58 -18.91
C GLU A 57 -1.51 -7.80 -17.58
N CYS A 58 -2.63 -7.14 -17.31
CA CYS A 58 -2.84 -6.39 -16.07
C CYS A 58 -2.79 -7.32 -14.85
N GLU A 59 -3.44 -8.48 -14.90
CA GLU A 59 -3.38 -9.48 -13.83
C GLU A 59 -1.95 -9.97 -13.59
N GLN A 60 -1.20 -10.24 -14.66
CA GLN A 60 0.20 -10.66 -14.55
C GLN A 60 1.06 -9.57 -13.89
N ARG A 61 0.90 -8.31 -14.32
CA ARG A 61 1.60 -7.16 -13.75
C ARG A 61 1.25 -6.96 -12.27
N VAL A 62 -0.02 -7.10 -11.91
CA VAL A 62 -0.47 -7.02 -10.50
C VAL A 62 0.17 -8.13 -9.67
N LYS A 63 0.27 -9.36 -10.17
CA LYS A 63 0.94 -10.48 -9.47
C LYS A 63 2.41 -10.18 -9.23
N GLU A 64 3.13 -9.70 -10.24
CA GLU A 64 4.55 -9.37 -10.15
C GLU A 64 4.82 -8.23 -9.17
N LEU A 65 4.05 -7.14 -9.28
CA LEU A 65 4.15 -6.00 -8.37
C LEU A 65 3.80 -6.38 -6.94
N THR A 66 2.75 -7.19 -6.74
CA THR A 66 2.38 -7.70 -5.40
C THR A 66 3.54 -8.47 -4.79
N LYS A 67 4.19 -9.37 -5.55
CA LYS A 67 5.35 -10.12 -5.06
C LYS A 67 6.52 -9.19 -4.70
N LYS A 68 6.80 -8.18 -5.54
CA LYS A 68 7.85 -7.19 -5.29
C LYS A 68 7.57 -6.40 -4.01
N PHE A 69 6.39 -5.81 -3.89
CA PHE A 69 6.02 -4.99 -2.73
C PHE A 69 5.96 -5.79 -1.43
N LYS A 70 5.50 -7.05 -1.46
CA LYS A 70 5.57 -7.92 -0.28
C LYS A 70 7.00 -8.21 0.16
N LYS A 71 7.93 -8.38 -0.79
CA LYS A 71 9.35 -8.57 -0.49
C LYS A 71 9.96 -7.31 0.12
N GLU A 72 9.68 -6.15 -0.45
CA GLU A 72 10.12 -4.85 0.07
C GLU A 72 9.56 -4.60 1.49
N LEU A 73 8.25 -4.81 1.69
CA LEU A 73 7.61 -4.68 3.00
C LEU A 73 8.19 -5.63 4.06
N LYS A 74 8.67 -6.80 3.66
CA LYS A 74 9.37 -7.71 4.58
C LYS A 74 10.73 -7.13 4.99
N ALA A 75 11.52 -6.69 4.04
CA ALA A 75 12.82 -6.08 4.31
C ALA A 75 12.69 -4.81 5.17
N ASP A 76 11.71 -3.95 4.86
CA ASP A 76 11.38 -2.74 5.62
C ASP A 76 11.11 -3.03 7.11
N LYS A 77 10.39 -4.13 7.40
CA LYS A 77 10.11 -4.55 8.79
C LYS A 77 11.34 -5.12 9.49
N GLU A 78 12.20 -5.82 8.78
CA GLU A 78 13.48 -6.31 9.31
C GLU A 78 14.35 -5.11 9.68
N THR A 79 14.49 -4.13 8.79
CA THR A 79 15.20 -2.87 9.07
C THR A 79 14.59 -2.11 10.25
N LEU A 80 13.26 -1.98 10.35
CA LEU A 80 12.64 -1.34 11.51
C LEU A 80 12.95 -2.07 12.83
N SER A 81 13.00 -3.40 12.79
CA SER A 81 13.36 -4.21 13.96
C SER A 81 14.81 -4.02 14.37
N GLU A 82 15.73 -3.88 13.40
CA GLU A 82 17.14 -3.55 13.63
C GLU A 82 17.30 -2.14 14.19
N ASP A 83 16.61 -1.15 13.62
CA ASP A 83 16.61 0.24 14.09
C ASP A 83 16.10 0.34 15.53
N CYS A 84 15.05 -0.41 15.88
CA CYS A 84 14.56 -0.49 17.26
C CYS A 84 15.59 -1.11 18.22
N HIS A 85 16.40 -2.08 17.76
CA HIS A 85 17.48 -2.64 18.58
C HIS A 85 18.62 -1.63 18.78
N SER A 86 19.01 -0.91 17.73
CA SER A 86 20.02 0.16 17.80
C SER A 86 19.57 1.30 18.73
N ALA A 87 18.32 1.76 18.60
CA ALA A 87 17.73 2.77 19.48
C ALA A 87 17.76 2.32 20.96
N ARG A 88 17.52 1.04 21.23
CA ARG A 88 17.63 0.48 22.58
C ARG A 88 19.04 0.54 23.14
N PHE A 89 20.07 0.38 22.31
CA PHE A 89 21.46 0.52 22.74
C PHE A 89 21.78 1.98 23.10
N GLU A 90 21.43 2.92 22.24
CA GLU A 90 21.61 4.37 22.47
C GLU A 90 20.89 4.83 23.75
N TYR A 91 19.67 4.33 23.96
CA TYR A 91 18.91 4.57 25.19
C TYR A 91 19.65 4.05 26.44
N ASN A 92 20.12 2.79 26.41
CA ASN A 92 20.84 2.21 27.54
C ASN A 92 22.13 2.99 27.87
N GLU A 93 22.78 3.57 26.87
CA GLU A 93 23.91 4.47 27.06
C GLU A 93 23.48 5.79 27.71
N PHE A 94 22.38 6.39 27.24
CA PHE A 94 21.82 7.60 27.81
C PHE A 94 21.44 7.45 29.30
N ILE A 95 20.91 6.29 29.73
CA ILE A 95 20.58 6.03 31.14
C ILE A 95 21.84 5.99 32.02
N ARG A 96 22.92 5.38 31.53
CA ARG A 96 24.12 5.10 32.34
C ARG A 96 24.95 6.33 32.64
N LEU A 97 24.89 7.31 31.75
CA LEU A 97 25.62 8.56 31.86
C LEU A 97 24.60 9.59 32.35
N GLY A 98 24.86 10.31 33.44
CA GLY A 98 23.95 11.36 33.89
C GLY A 98 24.63 12.25 34.91
N ASP A 99 25.07 13.43 34.45
CA ASP A 99 25.45 14.51 35.36
C ASP A 99 24.21 15.38 35.58
N ILE A 100 23.82 15.57 36.84
CA ILE A 100 22.64 16.35 37.19
C ILE A 100 22.86 17.83 36.93
N ASP A 101 24.12 18.29 36.86
CA ASP A 101 24.45 19.68 36.57
C ASP A 101 24.33 20.00 35.05
N ALA A 102 24.14 18.99 34.21
CA ALA A 102 24.00 19.11 32.74
C ALA A 102 22.54 19.01 32.26
N VAL A 103 21.57 19.54 33.02
CA VAL A 103 20.12 19.39 32.74
C VAL A 103 19.74 19.85 31.32
N GLU A 104 20.23 20.99 30.86
CA GLU A 104 19.89 21.53 29.53
C GLU A 104 20.36 20.61 28.39
N GLU A 105 21.60 20.14 28.44
CA GLU A 105 22.15 19.19 27.46
C GLU A 105 21.36 17.87 27.47
N ARG A 106 20.98 17.42 28.67
CA ARG A 106 20.18 16.20 28.86
C ARG A 106 18.79 16.34 28.29
N LEU A 107 18.15 17.50 28.47
CA LEU A 107 16.85 17.79 27.90
C LEU A 107 16.87 17.72 26.37
N VAL A 108 17.85 18.36 25.74
CA VAL A 108 18.03 18.31 24.27
C VAL A 108 18.12 16.85 23.80
N ARG A 109 18.89 16.02 24.51
CA ARG A 109 19.03 14.61 24.13
C ARG A 109 17.76 13.80 24.39
N VAL A 110 16.96 14.14 25.40
CA VAL A 110 15.63 13.55 25.58
C VAL A 110 14.71 13.90 24.42
N GLU A 111 14.71 15.16 23.96
CA GLU A 111 13.93 15.59 22.80
C GLU A 111 14.37 14.88 21.51
N GLU A 112 15.68 14.68 21.31
CA GLU A 112 16.22 13.90 20.19
C GLU A 112 15.73 12.44 20.21
N ILE A 113 15.76 11.79 21.39
CA ILE A 113 15.29 10.40 21.56
C ILE A 113 13.78 10.31 21.35
N ASP A 114 13.00 11.25 21.87
CA ASP A 114 11.54 11.31 21.66
C ASP A 114 11.21 11.50 20.17
N ALA A 115 11.91 12.40 19.47
CA ALA A 115 11.74 12.58 18.03
C ALA A 115 12.09 11.30 17.24
N HIS A 116 13.16 10.59 17.64
CA HIS A 116 13.52 9.32 17.03
C HIS A 116 12.43 8.24 17.27
N HIS A 117 11.87 8.16 18.48
CA HIS A 117 10.76 7.26 18.77
C HIS A 117 9.52 7.54 17.92
N GLU A 118 9.15 8.80 17.73
CA GLU A 118 8.02 9.17 16.87
C GLU A 118 8.30 8.78 15.41
N ALA A 119 9.50 9.01 14.88
CA ALA A 119 9.85 8.56 13.53
C ALA A 119 9.74 7.04 13.33
N LEU A 120 10.10 6.25 14.36
CA LEU A 120 9.93 4.79 14.34
C LEU A 120 8.44 4.39 14.38
N LYS A 121 7.59 5.10 15.13
CA LYS A 121 6.15 4.86 15.18
C LYS A 121 5.49 5.18 13.84
N GLU A 122 5.82 6.31 13.22
CA GLU A 122 5.31 6.68 11.89
C GLU A 122 5.65 5.61 10.84
N ARG A 123 6.87 5.09 10.86
CA ARG A 123 7.28 3.97 9.98
C ARG A 123 6.48 2.70 10.27
N GLN A 124 6.24 2.37 11.55
CA GLN A 124 5.42 1.23 11.94
C GLN A 124 3.99 1.36 11.40
N GLU A 125 3.38 2.53 11.50
CA GLU A 125 2.03 2.80 10.99
C GLU A 125 1.97 2.73 9.46
N LEU A 126 2.98 3.28 8.78
CA LEU A 126 3.12 3.16 7.33
C LEU A 126 3.22 1.70 6.89
N TYR A 127 3.94 0.85 7.61
CA TYR A 127 4.04 -0.57 7.27
C TYR A 127 2.75 -1.32 7.60
N ALA A 128 2.03 -0.93 8.65
CA ALA A 128 0.72 -1.50 8.96
C ALA A 128 -0.30 -1.19 7.85
N SER A 129 -0.35 0.05 7.36
CA SER A 129 -1.23 0.44 6.24
C SER A 129 -0.86 -0.30 4.95
N ARG A 130 0.43 -0.48 4.66
CA ARG A 130 0.90 -1.30 3.53
C ARG A 130 0.50 -2.77 3.66
N GLN A 131 0.49 -3.34 4.88
CA GLN A 131 0.01 -4.70 5.10
C GLN A 131 -1.49 -4.84 4.84
N GLU A 132 -2.26 -3.83 5.24
CA GLU A 132 -3.71 -3.80 5.05
C GLU A 132 -4.10 -3.84 3.57
N ILE A 133 -3.33 -3.17 2.69
CA ILE A 133 -3.50 -3.24 1.23
C ILE A 133 -3.47 -4.70 0.74
N PHE A 134 -2.70 -5.58 1.38
CA PHE A 134 -2.58 -6.99 1.02
C PHE A 134 -3.50 -7.91 1.82
N GLY A 135 -4.42 -7.37 2.63
CA GLY A 135 -5.32 -8.14 3.49
C GLY A 135 -4.63 -8.89 4.63
N GLU A 136 -3.37 -8.55 4.94
CA GLU A 136 -2.62 -9.14 6.04
C GLU A 136 -2.97 -8.40 7.33
N ARG A 137 -3.29 -9.12 8.42
CA ARG A 137 -3.47 -8.47 9.73
C ARG A 137 -2.16 -7.78 10.13
N GLY A 138 -2.23 -6.48 10.35
CA GLY A 138 -1.10 -5.68 10.82
C GLY A 138 -0.63 -6.14 12.20
N THR A 139 0.41 -6.96 12.25
CA THR A 139 1.05 -7.33 13.51
C THR A 139 1.93 -6.16 13.94
N ARG A 140 1.47 -5.37 14.91
CA ARG A 140 2.29 -4.29 15.49
C ARG A 140 3.50 -4.89 16.20
N PRO A 141 4.75 -4.53 15.81
CA PRO A 141 5.91 -4.95 16.58
C PRO A 141 5.82 -4.51 18.05
N LYS A 142 5.87 -5.47 18.98
CA LYS A 142 5.77 -5.22 20.42
C LYS A 142 6.99 -4.46 20.97
N HIS A 143 8.15 -4.66 20.35
CA HIS A 143 9.42 -4.13 20.81
C HIS A 143 9.48 -2.59 20.81
N LEU A 144 8.80 -1.90 19.89
CA LEU A 144 8.80 -0.44 19.85
C LEU A 144 7.96 0.15 20.99
N ALA A 145 6.79 -0.41 21.27
CA ALA A 145 5.95 0.03 22.38
C ALA A 145 6.63 -0.22 23.73
N GLU A 146 7.35 -1.33 23.86
CA GLU A 146 8.18 -1.63 25.04
C GLU A 146 9.33 -0.63 25.17
N LEU A 147 10.03 -0.29 24.08
CA LEU A 147 11.14 0.67 24.10
C LEU A 147 10.70 2.05 24.61
N VAL A 148 9.61 2.58 24.07
CA VAL A 148 9.07 3.90 24.47
C VAL A 148 8.66 3.90 25.94
N LYS A 149 7.97 2.83 26.37
CA LYS A 149 7.53 2.68 27.76
C LYS A 149 8.71 2.55 28.72
N ASP A 150 9.77 1.85 28.32
CA ASP A 150 10.97 1.69 29.12
C ASP A 150 11.70 3.04 29.28
N PHE A 151 11.68 3.92 28.27
CA PHE A 151 12.34 5.25 28.29
C PHE A 151 11.60 6.31 29.12
N GLU A 152 10.27 6.26 29.10
CA GLU A 152 9.39 7.30 29.67
C GLU A 152 9.79 7.78 31.08
N PRO A 153 10.11 6.91 32.06
CA PRO A 153 10.49 7.36 33.40
C PRO A 153 11.75 8.24 33.42
N TYR A 154 12.73 7.95 32.55
CA TYR A 154 13.99 8.69 32.51
C TYR A 154 13.84 10.03 31.82
N ALA A 155 13.06 10.09 30.73
CA ALA A 155 12.69 11.34 30.09
C ALA A 155 12.01 12.30 31.09
N ASN A 156 11.09 11.76 31.90
CA ASN A 156 10.33 12.56 32.87
C ASN A 156 11.20 13.18 33.97
N ILE A 157 12.28 12.50 34.40
CA ILE A 157 13.22 13.06 35.38
C ILE A 157 13.82 14.35 34.84
N TRP A 158 14.40 14.31 33.63
CA TRP A 158 15.07 15.46 33.04
C TRP A 158 14.11 16.58 32.68
N LYS A 159 12.91 16.26 32.18
CA LYS A 159 11.84 17.23 31.94
C LYS A 159 11.43 17.96 33.23
N THR A 160 11.24 17.21 34.32
CA THR A 160 10.89 17.80 35.62
C THR A 160 12.02 18.66 36.18
N CYS A 161 13.28 18.21 36.07
CA CYS A 161 14.44 18.99 36.52
C CYS A 161 14.62 20.31 35.77
N ALA A 162 14.20 20.41 34.51
CA ALA A 162 14.26 21.65 33.74
C ALA A 162 13.12 22.63 34.08
N GLU A 163 12.06 22.16 34.73
CA GLU A 163 10.93 23.00 35.16
C GLU A 163 11.15 23.66 36.55
N VAL A 164 12.16 23.20 37.29
CA VAL A 164 12.52 23.68 38.65
C VAL A 164 13.58 24.77 38.59
#